data_AF-A0A9X1SK68-F1
#
_entry.id   AF-A0A9X1SK68-F1
#
_cell.length_a   1.000
_cell.length_b   1.000
_cell.length_c   1.000
_cell.angle_alpha   90.00
_cell.angle_beta   90.00
_cell.angle_gamma   90.00
#
_symmetry.space_group_name_H-M   'P 1'
#
loop_
_entity.id
_entity.type
_entity.pdbx_description
1 polymer ?
#
loop_
_entity_poly.entity_id
_entity_poly.type
_entity_poly.pdbx_seq_one_letter_code
_entity_poly.pdbx_strand_id
1 'polypeptide(L)'
;MRNLPIIIDQAISTTEKRCISDMRESEKVTYYAETANKYAIQLRELYHELLHAPLRRADLATAGRMSGLITELNTMTSLVKNRIEKIEVVKDEK
;
A
#
# COMPACT_ATOMS: atom_id res chain seq x y z
N MET A 1 1.42 20.16 17.94
CA MET A 1 1.19 18.95 17.12
C MET A 1 2.39 18.03 17.34
N ARG A 2 2.19 16.85 17.93
CA ARG A 2 3.28 15.89 18.17
C ARG A 2 3.37 14.99 16.93
N ASN A 3 4.48 15.08 16.21
CA ASN A 3 4.79 14.17 15.12
C ASN A 3 4.99 12.78 15.72
N LEU A 4 4.12 11.84 15.38
CA LEU A 4 4.28 10.44 15.76
C LEU A 4 5.42 9.83 14.92
N PRO A 5 6.41 9.18 15.56
CA PRO A 5 7.48 8.53 14.82
C PRO A 5 6.90 7.32 14.08
N ILE A 6 7.16 7.23 12.78
CA ILE A 6 6.93 6.02 12.01
C ILE A 6 8.00 5.02 12.44
N ILE A 7 7.62 4.03 13.24
CA ILE A 7 8.48 2.89 13.59
C ILE A 7 8.54 2.00 12.36
N ILE A 8 9.67 2.07 11.64
CA ILE A 8 10.03 1.09 10.62
C ILE A 8 10.82 0.01 11.35
N ASP A 9 10.12 -0.96 11.95
CA ASP A 9 10.79 -2.14 12.47
C ASP A 9 11.00 -3.16 11.35
N GLN A 10 12.20 -3.73 11.37
CA GLN A 10 12.93 -4.18 10.19
C GLN A 10 12.42 -5.49 9.59
N ALA A 11 12.30 -5.47 8.26
CA ALA A 11 12.90 -6.49 7.40
C ALA A 11 13.24 -5.84 6.06
N ILE A 12 14.13 -4.83 6.08
CA ILE A 12 14.80 -4.41 4.86
C ILE A 12 15.82 -5.51 4.58
N SER A 13 15.37 -6.48 3.78
CA SER A 13 16.21 -7.40 3.03
C SER A 13 17.42 -6.63 2.49
N THR A 14 18.60 -7.25 2.57
CA THR A 14 19.93 -6.72 2.23
C THR A 14 20.10 -6.38 0.74
N THR A 15 19.24 -5.51 0.21
CA THR A 15 19.38 -4.93 -1.12
C THR A 15 19.88 -3.51 -0.94
N GLU A 16 20.98 -3.20 -1.62
CA GLU A 16 21.65 -1.90 -1.65
C GLU A 16 20.66 -0.72 -1.57
N LYS A 17 20.94 0.26 -0.71
CA LYS A 17 20.20 1.53 -0.66
C LYS A 17 20.44 2.32 -1.96
N ARG A 18 19.79 1.93 -3.07
CA ARG A 18 19.73 2.73 -4.30
C ARG A 18 18.64 3.78 -4.17
N CYS A 19 18.93 5.00 -4.61
CA CYS A 19 17.91 6.04 -4.67
C CYS A 19 16.85 5.64 -5.72
N ILE A 20 15.57 5.91 -5.44
CA ILE A 20 14.47 5.64 -6.39
C ILE A 20 14.71 6.37 -7.72
N SER A 21 15.43 7.49 -7.71
CA SER A 21 15.86 8.21 -8.91
C SER A 21 16.64 7.32 -9.90
N ASP A 22 17.41 6.36 -9.37
CA ASP A 22 18.40 5.58 -10.10
C ASP A 22 17.85 4.23 -10.60
N MET A 23 16.59 3.93 -10.27
CA MET A 23 15.87 2.74 -10.69
C MET A 23 15.40 2.87 -12.14
N ARG A 24 15.22 1.74 -12.84
CA ARG A 24 14.53 1.71 -14.14
C ARG A 24 13.04 1.99 -13.94
N GLU A 25 12.37 2.49 -14.97
CA GLU A 25 10.95 2.88 -14.88
C GLU A 25 10.05 1.72 -14.40
N SER A 26 10.31 0.49 -14.87
CA SER A 26 9.57 -0.68 -14.40
C SER A 26 9.77 -0.97 -12.92
N GLU A 27 10.99 -0.81 -12.40
CA GLU A 27 11.32 -1.05 -10.99
C GLU A 27 10.67 0.02 -10.09
N LYS A 28 10.61 1.28 -10.56
CA LYS A 28 9.90 2.37 -9.86
C LYS A 28 8.41 2.06 -9.72
N VAL A 29 7.78 1.59 -10.80
CA VAL A 29 6.36 1.23 -10.81
C VAL A 29 6.08 0.09 -9.82
N THR A 30 6.95 -0.93 -9.76
CA THR A 30 6.89 -2.00 -8.74
C THR A 30 6.98 -1.44 -7.33
N TYR A 31 8.00 -0.62 -7.07
CA TYR A 31 8.21 -0.02 -5.76
C TYR A 31 7.01 0.82 -5.29
N TYR A 32 6.44 1.66 -6.16
CA TYR A 32 5.28 2.48 -5.82
C TYR A 32 4.03 1.63 -5.58
N ALA A 33 3.83 0.57 -6.34
CA ALA A 33 2.72 -0.35 -6.14
C ALA A 33 2.81 -1.05 -4.77
N GLU A 34 3.97 -1.61 -4.43
CA GLU A 34 4.18 -2.27 -3.13
C GLU A 34 4.01 -1.29 -1.95
N THR A 35 4.52 -0.08 -2.11
CA THR A 35 4.40 0.97 -1.09
C THR A 35 2.96 1.41 -0.90
N ALA A 36 2.21 1.60 -1.99
CA ALA A 36 0.77 1.89 -1.92
C ALA A 36 0.00 0.77 -1.21
N ASN A 37 0.39 -0.49 -1.40
CA ASN A 37 -0.27 -1.64 -0.79
C ASN A 37 -0.11 -1.61 0.73
N LYS A 38 1.13 -1.38 1.17
CA LYS A 38 1.46 -1.28 2.60
C LYS A 38 0.66 -0.17 3.26
N TYR A 39 0.56 1.00 2.63
CA TYR A 39 -0.24 2.10 3.17
C TYR A 39 -1.74 1.80 3.18
N ALA A 40 -2.27 1.13 2.17
CA ALA A 40 -3.68 0.73 2.14
C ALA A 40 -4.04 -0.24 3.27
N ILE A 41 -3.16 -1.18 3.58
CA ILE A 41 -3.31 -2.12 4.71
C ILE A 41 -3.27 -1.36 6.04
N GLN A 42 -2.27 -0.51 6.25
CA GLN A 42 -2.13 0.30 7.47
C GLN A 42 -3.35 1.22 7.70
N LEU A 43 -3.86 1.83 6.62
CA LEU A 43 -5.06 2.66 6.69
C LEU A 43 -6.29 1.85 7.09
N ARG A 44 -6.41 0.61 6.60
CA ARG A 44 -7.48 -0.32 6.98
C ARG A 44 -7.43 -0.67 8.46
N GLU A 45 -6.25 -0.99 8.96
CA GLU A 45 -6.02 -1.34 10.38
C GLU A 45 -6.38 -0.14 11.27
N LEU A 46 -5.85 1.05 10.94
CA LEU A 46 -6.16 2.28 11.68
C LEU A 46 -7.65 2.62 11.66
N TYR A 47 -8.31 2.42 10.50
CA TYR A 47 -9.75 2.59 10.39
C TYR A 47 -10.49 1.64 11.32
N HIS A 48 -10.16 0.36 11.35
CA HIS A 48 -10.84 -0.61 12.22
C HIS A 48 -10.57 -0.38 13.72
N GLU A 49 -9.34 -0.07 14.10
CA GLU A 49 -8.93 0.07 15.50
C GLU A 49 -9.45 1.36 16.13
N LEU A 50 -9.35 2.49 15.43
CA LEU A 50 -9.62 3.80 16.02
C LEU A 50 -10.96 4.39 15.61
N LEU A 51 -11.42 4.09 14.40
CA LEU A 51 -12.43 4.90 13.73
C LEU A 51 -13.71 4.15 13.41
N HIS A 52 -13.68 2.83 13.22
CA HIS A 52 -14.82 2.08 12.69
C HIS A 52 -16.02 2.14 13.64
N ALA A 53 -15.85 1.82 14.92
CA ALA A 53 -16.95 1.87 15.86
C ALA A 53 -17.45 3.31 16.14
N PRO A 54 -16.58 4.31 16.38
CA PRO A 54 -17.02 5.71 16.52
C PRO A 54 -17.71 6.27 15.27
N LEU A 55 -17.14 6.11 14.07
CA LEU A 55 -17.77 6.58 12.83
C LEU A 55 -19.07 5.86 12.55
N ARG A 56 -19.14 4.54 12.72
CA ARG A 56 -20.39 3.79 12.51
C ARG A 56 -21.52 4.27 13.42
N ARG A 57 -21.21 4.69 14.64
CA ARG A 57 -22.19 5.28 15.58
C ARG A 57 -22.61 6.69 15.17
N ALA A 58 -21.71 7.48 14.59
CA ALA A 58 -21.98 8.84 14.16
C ALA A 58 -22.71 8.90 12.80
N ASP A 59 -22.25 8.11 11.84
CA ASP A 59 -22.77 8.03 10.47
C ASP A 59 -22.38 6.70 9.78
N LEU A 60 -23.38 5.84 9.57
CA LEU A 60 -23.23 4.55 8.91
C LEU A 60 -22.82 4.68 7.42
N ALA A 61 -23.34 5.69 6.72
CA ALA A 61 -23.06 5.88 5.30
C ALA A 61 -21.60 6.29 5.08
N THR A 62 -21.08 7.20 5.90
CA THR A 62 -19.66 7.60 5.86
C THR A 62 -18.73 6.44 6.22
N ALA A 63 -19.05 5.66 7.26
CA ALA A 63 -18.28 4.47 7.62
C ALA A 63 -18.24 3.42 6.49
N GLY A 64 -19.39 3.19 5.83
CA GLY A 64 -19.46 2.30 4.66
C GLY A 64 -18.60 2.80 3.49
N ARG A 65 -18.66 4.10 3.17
CA ARG A 65 -17.85 4.71 2.11
C ARG A 65 -16.35 4.58 2.37
N MET A 66 -15.90 4.84 3.61
CA MET A 66 -14.49 4.67 3.99
C MET A 66 -14.03 3.22 3.82
N SER A 67 -14.82 2.26 4.30
CA SER A 67 -14.51 0.84 4.13
C SER A 67 -14.44 0.42 2.66
N GLY A 68 -15.32 0.96 1.82
CA GLY A 68 -15.33 0.72 0.37
C GLY A 68 -14.08 1.24 -0.32
N LEU A 69 -13.70 2.50 -0.06
CA LEU A 69 -12.52 3.14 -0.65
C LEU A 69 -11.22 2.41 -0.27
N ILE A 70 -11.09 1.97 0.98
CA ILE A 70 -9.94 1.18 1.44
C ILE A 70 -9.88 -0.17 0.71
N THR A 71 -11.04 -0.81 0.49
CA THR A 71 -11.11 -2.07 -0.27
C THR A 71 -10.68 -1.86 -1.72
N GLU A 72 -11.21 -0.82 -2.37
CA GLU A 72 -10.87 -0.47 -3.75
C GLU A 72 -9.39 -0.17 -3.93
N LEU A 73 -8.78 0.56 -2.98
CA LEU A 73 -7.34 0.84 -2.99
C LEU A 73 -6.49 -0.44 -2.89
N ASN A 74 -6.88 -1.38 -2.02
CA ASN A 74 -6.22 -2.69 -1.92
C ASN A 74 -6.35 -3.49 -3.22
N THR A 75 -7.54 -3.47 -3.85
CA THR A 75 -7.78 -4.15 -5.13
C THR A 75 -6.94 -3.55 -6.26
N MET A 76 -6.96 -2.23 -6.42
CA MET A 76 -6.15 -1.54 -7.43
C MET A 76 -4.67 -1.87 -7.26
N THR A 77 -4.20 -1.86 -6.02
CA THR A 77 -2.80 -2.17 -5.75
C THR A 77 -2.44 -3.61 -6.09
N SER A 78 -3.31 -4.56 -5.75
CA SER A 78 -3.13 -5.98 -6.08
C SER A 78 -3.12 -6.21 -7.60
N LEU A 79 -3.99 -5.51 -8.34
CA LEU A 79 -4.02 -5.58 -9.81
C LEU A 79 -2.73 -5.04 -10.43
N VAL A 80 -2.21 -3.92 -9.91
CA VAL A 80 -0.94 -3.34 -10.36
C VAL A 80 0.21 -4.32 -10.07
N LYS A 81 0.28 -4.89 -8.85
CA LYS A 81 1.29 -5.91 -8.49
C LYS A 81 1.25 -7.12 -9.42
N ASN A 82 0.07 -7.71 -9.64
CA ASN A 82 -0.11 -8.86 -10.52
C ASN A 82 0.30 -8.57 -11.97
N ARG A 83 0.06 -7.33 -12.46
CA ARG A 83 0.41 -6.94 -13.82
C ARG A 83 1.92 -6.77 -13.98
N ILE A 84 2.59 -6.28 -12.94
CA ILE A 84 4.04 -6.13 -12.88
C ILE A 84 4.72 -7.50 -12.87
N GLU A 85 4.28 -8.42 -12.01
CA GLU A 85 4.81 -9.79 -11.94
C GLU A 85 4.73 -10.49 -13.30
N LYS A 86 3.62 -10.33 -14.03
CA LYS A 86 3.47 -10.87 -15.39
C LYS A 86 4.43 -10.25 -16.42
N ILE A 87 4.80 -8.98 -16.27
CA ILE A 87 5.75 -8.31 -17.17
C ILE A 87 7.19 -8.77 -16.89
N GLU A 88 7.51 -9.05 -15.63
CA GLU A 88 8.82 -9.58 -15.22
C GLU A 88 9.02 -11.01 -15.73
N VAL A 89 8.03 -11.89 -15.59
CA VAL A 89 8.09 -13.28 -16.10
C VAL A 89 8.34 -13.34 -17.61
N VAL A 90 7.73 -12.44 -18.40
CA VAL A 90 7.89 -12.41 -19.87
C VAL A 90 9.27 -11.92 -20.31
N LYS A 91 10.00 -11.18 -19.46
CA LYS A 91 11.36 -10.71 -19.76
C LYS A 91 12.43 -11.78 -19.54
N ASP A 92 12.19 -12.75 -18.66
CA ASP A 92 13.12 -13.84 -18.38
C ASP A 92 13.03 -15.00 -19.41
N GLU A 93 12.00 -15.00 -20.27
CA GLU A 93 11.80 -16.01 -21.33
C GLU A 93 12.35 -15.61 -22.71
N LYS A 94 13.09 -14.49 -22.81
CA LYS A 94 13.73 -14.01 -24.06
C LYS A 94 15.23 -13.84 -23.90
#